data_AF-A0A9P9DFX1-F1
#
_entry.id   AF-A0A9P9DFX1-F1
#
_cell.length_a   1.000
_cell.length_b   1.000
_cell.length_c   1.000
_cell.angle_alpha   90.00
_cell.angle_beta   90.00
_cell.angle_gamma   90.00
#
_symmetry.space_group_name_H-M   'P 1'
#
loop_
_entity.id
_entity.type
_entity.pdbx_description
1 polymer ?
#
loop_
_entity_poly.entity_id
_entity_poly.type
_entity_poly.pdbx_seq_one_letter_code
_entity_poly.pdbx_strand_id
1 'polypeptide(L)'
;MRLINIVAFAVAFSPGALAKCKGPWGQVCEWHGSAPFCGSSSASFGDVDSDGLTLVASSEKDDLLNDLGGYDCTRDYGYGCWTGYKRLWCEETSI
;
A
#
# COMPACT_ATOMS: atom_id res chain seq x y z
N MET A 1 -20.91 42.88 -11.83
CA MET A 1 -21.21 41.43 -11.91
C MET A 1 -19.95 40.70 -12.35
N ARG A 2 -19.36 39.88 -11.47
CA ARG A 2 -18.37 38.85 -11.84
C ARG A 2 -18.73 37.61 -11.01
N LEU A 3 -19.36 36.64 -11.66
CA LEU A 3 -19.68 35.34 -11.06
C LEU A 3 -18.40 34.51 -11.09
N ILE A 4 -17.83 34.24 -9.91
CA ILE A 4 -16.68 33.35 -9.78
C ILE A 4 -17.26 31.93 -9.76
N ASN A 5 -17.11 31.18 -10.85
CA ASN A 5 -17.45 29.76 -10.91
C ASN A 5 -16.43 28.98 -10.09
N ILE A 6 -16.73 28.77 -8.81
CA ILE A 6 -15.95 27.87 -7.95
C ILE A 6 -16.32 26.44 -8.35
N VAL A 7 -15.54 25.83 -9.24
CA VAL A 7 -15.60 24.40 -9.50
C VAL A 7 -15.01 23.70 -8.28
N ALA A 8 -15.88 23.24 -7.38
CA ALA A 8 -15.49 22.39 -6.26
C ALA A 8 -15.05 21.02 -6.82
N PHE A 9 -13.75 20.82 -6.97
CA PHE A 9 -13.19 19.49 -7.10
C PHE A 9 -13.35 18.80 -5.75
N ALA A 10 -14.46 18.07 -5.59
CA ALA A 10 -14.59 17.12 -4.50
C ALA A 10 -13.52 16.06 -4.72
N VAL A 11 -12.39 16.20 -4.02
CA VAL A 11 -11.38 15.16 -3.95
C VAL A 11 -12.02 14.06 -3.13
N ALA A 12 -12.54 13.03 -3.80
CA ALA A 12 -12.89 11.80 -3.14
C ALA A 12 -11.59 11.27 -2.53
N PHE A 13 -11.38 11.52 -1.25
CA PHE A 13 -10.57 10.65 -0.42
C PHE A 13 -11.32 9.33 -0.40
N SER A 14 -11.16 8.54 -1.45
CA SER A 14 -11.40 7.12 -1.37
C SER A 14 -10.39 6.64 -0.34
N PRO A 15 -10.77 6.25 0.89
CA PRO A 15 -9.89 5.36 1.64
C PRO A 15 -9.68 4.21 0.67
N GLY A 16 -8.47 4.09 0.11
CA GLY A 16 -8.18 3.06 -0.85
C GLY A 16 -8.61 1.77 -0.19
N ALA A 17 -9.62 1.09 -0.75
CA ALA A 17 -10.02 -0.19 -0.23
C ALA A 17 -8.74 -1.02 -0.18
N LEU A 18 -8.31 -1.37 1.04
CA LEU A 18 -7.10 -2.15 1.27
C LEU A 18 -7.37 -3.51 0.63
N ALA A 19 -6.94 -3.66 -0.62
CA ALA A 19 -7.13 -4.89 -1.36
C ALA A 19 -6.22 -5.93 -0.71
N LYS A 20 -6.85 -6.92 -0.06
CA LYS A 20 -6.15 -8.06 0.48
C LYS A 20 -5.69 -8.96 -0.67
N CYS A 21 -4.44 -9.37 -0.62
CA CYS A 21 -3.78 -10.20 -1.61
C CYS A 21 -3.08 -11.38 -0.93
N LYS A 22 -2.74 -12.42 -1.70
CA LYS A 22 -1.98 -13.56 -1.18
C LYS A 22 -0.49 -13.32 -1.34
N GLY A 23 0.22 -13.29 -0.22
CA GLY A 23 1.65 -13.06 -0.14
C GLY A 23 2.50 -14.28 -0.48
N PRO A 24 3.84 -14.11 -0.45
CA PRO A 24 4.81 -15.12 -0.88
C PRO A 24 4.74 -16.47 -0.14
N TRP A 25 4.35 -16.44 1.14
CA TRP A 25 4.23 -17.63 1.99
C TRP A 25 2.78 -18.08 2.19
N GLY A 26 1.86 -17.59 1.34
CA GLY A 26 0.45 -17.93 1.37
C GLY A 26 -0.39 -17.18 2.40
N GLN A 27 0.23 -16.25 3.13
CA GLN A 27 -0.42 -15.38 4.09
C GLN A 27 -1.26 -14.29 3.39
N VAL A 28 -2.23 -13.76 4.13
CA VAL A 28 -3.04 -12.64 3.67
C VAL A 28 -2.27 -11.36 3.92
N CYS A 29 -2.13 -10.54 2.87
CA CYS A 29 -1.39 -9.30 2.91
C CYS A 29 -2.20 -8.15 2.35
N GLU A 30 -1.76 -6.92 2.61
CA GLU A 30 -2.37 -5.71 2.09
C GLU A 30 -1.36 -4.58 1.88
N TRP A 31 -1.57 -3.81 0.81
CA TRP A 31 -0.75 -2.64 0.51
C TRP A 31 -1.29 -1.40 1.20
N HIS A 32 -0.46 -0.79 2.03
CA HIS A 32 -0.72 0.50 2.65
C HIS A 32 -0.08 1.62 1.82
N GLY A 33 -0.87 2.66 1.54
CA GLY A 33 -0.47 3.83 0.76
C GLY A 33 -1.15 3.88 -0.60
N SER A 34 -1.76 5.02 -0.93
CA SER A 34 -2.53 5.20 -2.16
C SER A 34 -1.78 6.11 -3.15
N ALA A 35 -1.76 5.72 -4.42
CA ALA A 35 -1.20 6.56 -5.47
C ALA A 35 -2.07 7.81 -5.69
N PRO A 36 -1.51 8.95 -6.15
CA PRO A 36 -0.10 9.12 -6.53
C PRO A 36 0.83 9.45 -5.35
N PHE A 37 0.30 9.85 -4.19
CA PHE A 37 1.11 10.28 -3.04
C PHE A 37 1.15 9.19 -1.96
N CYS A 38 2.11 8.26 -2.04
CA CYS A 38 2.15 7.07 -1.20
C CYS A 38 2.83 7.28 0.16
N GLY A 39 2.70 8.46 0.78
CA GLY A 39 3.05 8.68 2.19
C GLY A 39 4.47 8.25 2.62
N SER A 40 4.65 8.09 3.93
CA SER A 40 5.88 7.60 4.57
C SER A 40 5.52 6.95 5.91
N SER A 41 6.43 6.17 6.49
CA SER A 41 6.29 5.61 7.83
C SER A 41 7.66 5.51 8.51
N SER A 42 7.67 5.49 9.84
CA SER A 42 8.84 5.11 10.64
C SER A 42 8.91 3.60 10.92
N ALA A 43 7.92 2.83 10.45
CA ALA A 43 7.87 1.39 10.63
C ALA A 43 9.04 0.70 9.92
N SER A 44 9.65 -0.23 10.62
CA SER A 44 10.73 -1.09 10.14
C SER A 44 10.19 -2.48 9.77
N PHE A 45 10.93 -3.21 8.94
CA PHE A 45 10.56 -4.59 8.62
C PHE A 45 10.48 -5.44 9.89
N GLY A 46 9.41 -6.23 9.99
CA GLY A 46 9.10 -7.01 11.18
C GLY A 46 8.26 -6.26 12.23
N ASP A 47 8.04 -4.96 12.08
CA ASP A 47 7.11 -4.24 12.95
C ASP A 47 5.69 -4.75 12.74
N VAL A 48 4.93 -4.83 13.84
CA VAL A 48 3.53 -5.22 13.83
C VAL A 48 2.66 -3.98 14.03
N ASP A 49 1.67 -3.80 13.17
CA ASP A 49 0.73 -2.68 13.28
C ASP A 49 -0.36 -2.94 14.36
N SER A 50 -1.26 -1.98 14.52
CA SER A 50 -2.38 -2.09 15.46
C SER A 50 -3.37 -3.21 15.13
N ASP A 51 -3.39 -3.66 13.87
CA ASP A 51 -4.27 -4.71 13.36
C ASP A 51 -3.60 -6.09 13.40
N GLY A 52 -2.36 -6.19 13.91
CA GLY A 52 -1.61 -7.44 14.04
C GLY A 52 -0.93 -7.88 12.75
N LEU A 53 -0.78 -6.99 11.77
CA LEU A 53 -0.09 -7.27 10.52
C LEU A 53 1.39 -6.91 10.65
N THR A 54 2.25 -7.74 10.09
CA THR A 54 3.69 -7.54 10.08
C THR A 54 4.13 -6.85 8.79
N LEU A 55 4.97 -5.81 8.90
CA LEU A 55 5.57 -5.15 7.75
C LEU A 55 6.63 -6.06 7.13
N VAL A 56 6.32 -6.66 5.98
CA VAL A 56 7.24 -7.60 5.32
C VAL A 56 7.95 -6.99 4.12
N ALA A 57 7.38 -5.94 3.52
CA ALA A 57 7.89 -5.40 2.27
C ALA A 57 7.52 -3.92 2.07
N SER A 58 8.32 -3.17 1.33
CA SER A 58 8.09 -1.76 1.02
C SER A 58 8.62 -1.41 -0.36
N SER A 59 7.88 -0.59 -1.12
CA SER A 59 8.30 -0.12 -2.44
C SER A 59 9.36 1.00 -2.38
N GLU A 60 9.80 1.38 -1.17
CA GLU A 60 10.94 2.28 -0.98
C GLU A 60 12.25 1.60 -1.35
N LYS A 61 12.31 0.28 -1.18
CA LYS A 61 13.46 -0.53 -1.56
C LYS A 61 13.13 -1.22 -2.87
N ASP A 62 13.94 -0.95 -3.90
CA ASP A 62 13.71 -1.36 -5.30
C ASP A 62 13.56 -2.89 -5.51
N ASP A 63 14.05 -3.71 -4.58
CA ASP A 63 14.05 -5.18 -4.73
C ASP A 63 12.67 -5.84 -4.49
N LEU A 64 11.68 -5.05 -4.06
CA LEU A 64 10.34 -5.49 -3.71
C LEU A 64 9.64 -6.34 -4.78
N LEU A 65 9.62 -5.86 -6.02
CA LEU A 65 8.87 -6.51 -7.10
C LEU A 65 9.57 -7.78 -7.58
N ASN A 66 10.88 -7.88 -7.37
CA ASN A 66 11.65 -9.07 -7.68
C ASN A 66 11.40 -10.16 -6.61
N ASP A 67 11.35 -9.78 -5.33
CA ASP A 67 11.09 -10.70 -4.21
C ASP A 67 9.63 -11.17 -4.15
N LEU A 68 8.68 -10.33 -4.61
CA LEU A 68 7.27 -10.68 -4.75
C LEU A 68 6.92 -11.30 -6.12
N GLY A 69 7.92 -11.57 -6.96
CA GLY A 69 7.76 -12.04 -8.33
C GLY A 69 6.97 -13.34 -8.43
N GLY A 70 5.68 -13.22 -8.80
CA GLY A 70 4.78 -14.36 -9.02
C GLY A 70 3.55 -14.43 -8.09
N TYR A 71 3.46 -13.56 -7.09
CA TYR A 71 2.35 -13.57 -6.12
C TYR A 71 1.24 -12.55 -6.45
N ASP A 72 0.02 -12.83 -5.99
CA ASP A 72 -1.16 -11.98 -6.24
C ASP A 72 -0.92 -10.52 -5.79
N CYS A 73 -0.12 -10.32 -4.74
CA CYS A 73 0.22 -8.99 -4.23
C CYS A 73 0.97 -8.09 -5.23
N THR A 74 1.64 -8.65 -6.24
CA THR A 74 2.26 -7.85 -7.29
C THR A 74 1.22 -7.24 -8.23
N ARG A 75 0.12 -7.96 -8.50
CA ARG A 75 -0.99 -7.43 -9.31
C ARG A 75 -1.75 -6.35 -8.54
N ASP A 76 -1.95 -6.56 -7.24
CA ASP A 76 -2.74 -5.65 -6.40
C ASP A 76 -1.96 -4.39 -5.98
N TYR A 77 -0.65 -4.33 -6.26
CA TYR A 77 0.16 -3.12 -6.07
C TYR A 77 -0.43 -1.90 -6.80
N GLY A 78 -1.02 -2.12 -7.98
CA GLY A 78 -1.67 -1.08 -8.76
C GLY A 78 -0.71 0.00 -9.25
N TYR A 79 -1.17 1.25 -9.25
CA TYR A 79 -0.35 2.38 -9.71
C TYR A 79 0.80 2.70 -8.73
N GLY A 80 1.96 2.99 -9.30
CA GLY A 80 3.13 3.46 -8.56
C GLY A 80 2.97 4.86 -7.97
N CYS A 81 3.95 5.24 -7.16
CA CYS A 81 3.95 6.46 -6.36
C CYS A 81 4.78 7.54 -7.05
N TRP A 82 4.26 8.78 -7.12
CA TRP A 82 5.05 9.93 -7.55
C TRP A 82 5.98 10.42 -6.43
N THR A 83 5.51 10.30 -5.18
CA THR A 83 6.29 10.61 -3.97
C THR A 83 5.94 9.59 -2.89
N GLY A 84 6.90 9.27 -2.02
CA GLY A 84 6.70 8.28 -0.96
C GLY A 84 6.73 6.85 -1.47
N TYR A 85 6.18 5.90 -0.71
CA TYR A 85 6.23 4.48 -1.01
C TYR A 85 5.11 3.66 -0.37
N LYS A 86 4.70 2.56 -1.00
CA LYS A 86 3.75 1.63 -0.41
C LYS A 86 4.44 0.64 0.52
N ARG A 87 3.69 0.13 1.49
CA ARG A 87 4.15 -0.88 2.45
C ARG A 87 3.24 -2.09 2.38
N LEU A 88 3.80 -3.29 2.30
CA LEU A 88 3.07 -4.54 2.32
C LEU A 88 3.07 -5.09 3.74
N TRP A 89 1.88 -5.16 4.31
CA TRP A 89 1.63 -5.70 5.63
C TRP A 89 0.97 -7.05 5.50
N CYS A 90 1.37 -8.03 6.28
CA CYS A 90 0.88 -9.39 6.17
C CYS A 90 0.53 -9.98 7.52
N GLU A 91 -0.53 -10.78 7.56
CA GLU A 91 -0.87 -11.61 8.72
C GLU A 91 0.28 -12.59 8.99
N GLU A 92 0.54 -12.86 10.27
CA GLU A 92 1.49 -13.91 10.66
C GLU A 92 0.94 -15.27 10.22
N THR A 93 1.71 -16.00 9.41
CA THR A 93 1.34 -17.35 9.02
C THR A 93 1.38 -18.23 10.26
N SER A 94 0.21 -18.55 10.82
CA SER A 94 0.11 -19.59 11.85
C SER A 94 0.53 -20.92 11.23
N ILE A 95 1.77 -21.36 11.49
CA ILE A 95 2.30 -22.68 11.16
C ILE A 95 1.86 -23.68 12.23
#